data_AF-A0A534VRR5-F1
#
_entry.id   AF-A0A534VRR5-F1
#
_cell.length_a   1.000
_cell.length_b   1.000
_cell.length_c   1.000
_cell.angle_alpha   90.00
_cell.angle_beta   90.00
_cell.angle_gamma   90.00
#
_symmetry.space_group_name_H-M   'P 1'
#
loop_
_entity.id
_entity.type
_entity.pdbx_description
1 polymer ?
#
loop_
_entity_poly.entity_id
_entity_poly.type
_entity_poly.pdbx_seq_one_letter_code
_entity_poly.pdbx_strand_id
1 'polypeptide(L)'
;VFPHHENEIAQSEGAAGAPLADLWVHNGMITFGADKMSKSLGNVLGITEATNRFPGEALRLLFFGTHYRAPLDFGPGRLEEAARKLEQLYESLARADEAAGRTPAPVAPAGALTGTLSPFLAEFAGAMDDDLNAAKALGPLHDRVRELNRALDAGDATTAAALRADLGRVAAVLGILGEEPARFLGALRAGRTARAGLGEAEIAAAIAERNEARGRKDFRRADAIREELRAQGVLLEDTPSGTVWKPTE
;
A
#
# COMPACT_ATOMS: atom_id res chain seq x y z
N VAL A 1 -1.23 -16.25 -26.12
CA VAL A 1 -1.60 -15.73 -27.45
C VAL A 1 -2.27 -16.84 -28.26
N PHE A 2 -1.51 -17.86 -28.66
CA PHE A 2 -2.06 -19.09 -29.26
C PHE A 2 -2.74 -20.00 -28.21
N PRO A 3 -3.79 -20.77 -28.58
CA PRO A 3 -4.54 -20.73 -29.83
C PRO A 3 -5.70 -19.71 -29.81
N HIS A 4 -6.09 -19.24 -28.64
CA HIS A 4 -7.36 -18.54 -28.44
C HIS A 4 -7.50 -17.27 -29.29
N HIS A 5 -6.54 -16.34 -29.22
CA HIS A 5 -6.65 -15.07 -29.94
C HIS A 5 -6.46 -15.25 -31.45
N GLU A 6 -5.62 -16.20 -31.89
CA GLU A 6 -5.47 -16.50 -33.31
C GLU A 6 -6.74 -17.11 -33.91
N ASN A 7 -7.44 -17.94 -33.15
CA ASN A 7 -8.75 -18.46 -33.56
C ASN A 7 -9.79 -17.33 -33.63
N GLU A 8 -9.79 -16.38 -32.69
CA GLU A 8 -10.68 -15.22 -32.72
C GLU A 8 -10.44 -14.34 -33.96
N ILE A 9 -9.18 -14.09 -34.29
CA ILE A 9 -8.79 -13.38 -35.52
C ILE A 9 -9.31 -14.14 -36.74
N ALA A 10 -9.01 -15.44 -36.86
CA ALA A 10 -9.42 -16.24 -38.01
C ALA A 10 -10.95 -16.30 -38.19
N GLN A 11 -11.70 -16.44 -37.09
CA GLN A 11 -13.16 -16.46 -37.12
C GLN A 11 -13.73 -15.10 -37.50
N SER A 12 -13.26 -14.02 -36.88
CA SER A 12 -13.83 -12.70 -37.04
C SER A 12 -13.47 -12.08 -38.38
N GLU A 13 -12.19 -12.10 -38.75
CA GLU A 13 -11.72 -11.53 -40.02
C GLU A 13 -12.16 -12.38 -41.21
N GLY A 14 -12.21 -13.72 -41.05
CA GLY A 14 -12.73 -14.62 -42.07
C GLY A 14 -14.22 -14.41 -42.36
N ALA A 15 -15.01 -14.06 -41.34
CA ALA A 15 -16.45 -13.77 -41.50
C ALA A 15 -16.72 -12.34 -41.97
N ALA A 16 -15.97 -11.35 -41.47
CA ALA A 16 -16.23 -9.93 -41.73
C ALA A 16 -15.44 -9.35 -42.92
N GLY A 17 -14.35 -9.99 -43.32
CA GLY A 17 -13.44 -9.49 -44.36
C GLY A 17 -12.69 -8.21 -43.97
N ALA A 18 -12.58 -7.91 -42.68
CA ALA A 18 -11.92 -6.71 -42.14
C ALA A 18 -11.11 -7.05 -40.88
N PRO A 19 -10.06 -6.27 -40.54
CA PRO A 19 -9.25 -6.50 -39.35
C PRO A 19 -10.07 -6.47 -38.05
N LEU A 20 -9.79 -7.38 -37.12
CA LEU A 20 -10.49 -7.45 -35.83
C LEU A 20 -10.05 -6.34 -34.85
N ALA A 21 -8.75 -6.05 -34.79
CA ALA A 21 -8.18 -5.01 -33.93
C ALA A 21 -6.82 -4.54 -34.43
N ASP A 22 -6.53 -3.25 -34.25
CA ASP A 22 -5.24 -2.64 -34.59
C ASP A 22 -4.16 -2.87 -33.52
N LEU A 23 -4.57 -3.11 -32.27
CA LEU A 23 -3.68 -3.28 -31.13
C LEU A 23 -4.12 -4.46 -30.27
N TRP A 24 -3.17 -5.37 -30.01
CA TRP A 24 -3.33 -6.47 -29.09
C TRP A 24 -2.36 -6.32 -27.92
N VAL A 25 -2.89 -6.37 -26.70
CA VAL A 25 -2.12 -6.23 -25.47
C VAL A 25 -2.20 -7.54 -24.69
N HIS A 26 -1.05 -8.15 -24.41
CA HIS A 26 -0.96 -9.39 -23.64
C HIS A 26 -0.14 -9.17 -22.38
N ASN A 27 -0.67 -9.59 -21.23
CA ASN A 27 0.08 -9.55 -19.98
C ASN A 27 1.01 -10.76 -19.83
N GLY A 28 2.07 -10.56 -19.05
CA GLY A 28 2.97 -11.60 -18.59
C GLY A 28 2.27 -12.58 -17.66
N MET A 29 2.87 -13.76 -17.53
CA MET A 29 2.33 -14.84 -16.71
C MET A 29 2.52 -14.54 -15.23
N ILE A 30 1.55 -14.93 -14.40
CA ILE A 30 1.74 -14.99 -12.95
C ILE A 30 2.51 -16.28 -12.62
N THR A 31 3.67 -16.13 -11.99
CA THR A 31 4.48 -17.21 -11.43
C THR A 31 4.26 -17.30 -9.93
N PHE A 32 4.52 -18.47 -9.35
CA PHE A 32 4.34 -18.70 -7.91
C PHE A 32 5.62 -19.26 -7.31
N GLY A 33 6.72 -18.51 -7.39
CA GLY A 33 8.03 -18.93 -6.86
C GLY A 33 8.56 -20.27 -7.38
N ALA A 34 9.64 -20.78 -6.75
CA ALA A 34 10.19 -22.11 -7.05
C ALA A 34 9.35 -23.26 -6.47
N ASP A 35 8.53 -22.97 -5.45
CA ASP A 35 7.62 -23.93 -4.87
C ASP A 35 6.39 -24.06 -5.76
N LYS A 36 6.32 -25.17 -6.50
CA LYS A 36 5.17 -25.54 -7.35
C LYS A 36 3.87 -25.44 -6.55
N MET A 37 3.15 -24.32 -6.67
CA MET A 37 1.80 -24.22 -6.12
C MET A 37 0.90 -25.11 -6.98
N SER A 38 0.44 -26.23 -6.40
CA SER A 38 -0.48 -27.15 -7.06
C SER A 38 -1.76 -27.24 -6.27
N LYS A 39 -2.90 -27.36 -6.97
CA LYS A 39 -4.22 -27.61 -6.34
C LYS A 39 -4.20 -28.85 -5.43
N SER A 40 -3.34 -29.84 -5.72
CA SER A 40 -3.13 -31.04 -4.91
C SER A 40 -2.30 -30.80 -3.63
N LEU A 41 -1.49 -29.75 -3.59
CA LEU A 41 -0.71 -29.35 -2.40
C LEU A 41 -1.44 -28.33 -1.52
N GLY A 42 -2.62 -27.85 -1.93
CA GLY A 42 -3.41 -26.87 -1.15
C GLY A 42 -2.84 -25.44 -1.11
N ASN A 43 -1.70 -25.19 -1.75
CA ASN A 43 -0.94 -23.94 -1.62
C ASN A 43 -1.27 -22.89 -2.71
N VAL A 44 -2.40 -22.99 -3.43
CA VAL A 44 -2.76 -21.97 -4.43
C VAL A 44 -3.47 -20.80 -3.74
N LEU A 45 -2.74 -19.71 -3.48
CA LEU A 45 -3.33 -18.47 -2.99
C LEU A 45 -4.23 -17.83 -4.06
N GLY A 46 -5.54 -18.02 -3.94
CA GLY A 46 -6.52 -17.37 -4.80
C GLY A 46 -6.78 -15.91 -4.40
N ILE A 47 -7.36 -15.11 -5.30
CA ILE A 47 -7.68 -13.70 -5.02
C ILE A 47 -8.55 -13.54 -3.78
N THR A 48 -9.59 -14.37 -3.62
CA THR A 48 -10.47 -14.31 -2.44
C THR A 48 -9.71 -14.53 -1.13
N GLU A 49 -8.81 -15.51 -1.10
CA GLU A 49 -7.98 -15.77 0.08
C GLU A 49 -6.97 -14.63 0.30
N ALA A 50 -6.34 -14.14 -0.76
CA ALA A 50 -5.43 -13.01 -0.69
C ALA A 50 -6.11 -11.75 -0.13
N THR A 51 -7.33 -11.42 -0.58
CA THR A 51 -8.09 -10.25 -0.09
C THR A 51 -8.65 -10.43 1.32
N ASN A 52 -8.80 -11.67 1.80
CA ASN A 52 -9.12 -11.93 3.20
C ASN A 52 -7.92 -11.73 4.13
N ARG A 53 -6.70 -11.85 3.59
CA ARG A 53 -5.44 -11.78 4.35
C ARG A 53 -4.76 -10.41 4.26
N PHE A 54 -4.88 -9.75 3.11
CA PHE A 54 -4.18 -8.51 2.76
C PHE A 54 -5.16 -7.48 2.20
N PRO A 55 -4.90 -6.18 2.38
CA PRO A 55 -5.70 -5.13 1.74
C PRO A 55 -5.70 -5.29 0.21
N GLY A 56 -6.85 -5.08 -0.43
CA GLY A 56 -6.97 -5.17 -1.89
C GLY A 56 -6.02 -4.23 -2.64
N GLU A 57 -5.71 -3.07 -2.05
CA GLU A 57 -4.73 -2.14 -2.60
C GLU A 57 -3.29 -2.68 -2.56
N ALA A 58 -2.96 -3.58 -1.63
CA ALA A 58 -1.64 -4.22 -1.57
C ALA A 58 -1.44 -5.16 -2.77
N LEU A 59 -2.51 -5.83 -3.22
CA LEU A 59 -2.49 -6.62 -4.44
C LEU A 59 -2.23 -5.73 -5.65
N ARG A 60 -2.93 -4.58 -5.75
CA ARG A 60 -2.69 -3.61 -6.85
C ARG A 60 -1.26 -3.10 -6.85
N LEU A 61 -0.73 -2.73 -5.69
CA LEU A 61 0.65 -2.25 -5.56
C LEU A 61 1.67 -3.33 -5.96
N LEU A 62 1.40 -4.61 -5.64
CA LEU A 62 2.20 -5.73 -6.13
C LEU A 62 2.18 -5.81 -7.66
N PHE A 63 1.00 -5.75 -8.28
CA PHE A 63 0.87 -5.82 -9.74
C PHE A 63 1.56 -4.66 -10.45
N PHE A 64 1.43 -3.43 -9.93
CA PHE A 64 2.12 -2.26 -10.49
C PHE A 64 3.63 -2.29 -10.29
N GLY A 65 4.14 -3.07 -9.33
CA GLY A 65 5.57 -3.24 -9.08
C GLY A 65 6.33 -3.97 -10.20
N THR A 66 5.62 -4.58 -11.16
CA THR A 66 6.21 -5.28 -12.31
C THR A 66 5.57 -4.79 -13.60
N HIS A 67 6.36 -4.64 -14.66
CA HIS A 67 5.81 -4.28 -15.98
C HIS A 67 4.76 -5.31 -16.41
N TYR A 68 3.62 -4.88 -16.96
CA TYR A 68 2.49 -5.79 -17.21
C TYR A 68 2.83 -6.95 -18.16
N ARG A 69 3.84 -6.79 -19.02
CA ARG A 69 4.37 -7.80 -19.97
C ARG A 69 5.36 -8.78 -19.34
N ALA A 70 5.91 -8.47 -18.18
CA ALA A 70 6.90 -9.30 -17.51
C ALA A 70 6.21 -10.35 -16.62
N PRO A 71 6.81 -11.53 -16.41
CA PRO A 71 6.32 -12.49 -15.43
C PRO A 71 6.32 -11.86 -14.02
N LEU A 72 5.23 -12.05 -13.28
CA LEU A 72 5.09 -11.55 -11.91
C LEU A 72 5.07 -12.70 -10.92
N ASP A 73 6.01 -12.69 -9.98
CA ASP A 73 5.98 -13.61 -8.84
C ASP A 73 4.88 -13.19 -7.87
N PHE A 74 3.88 -14.05 -7.71
CA PHE A 74 2.80 -13.89 -6.76
C PHE A 74 2.96 -14.88 -5.61
N GLY A 75 2.77 -14.41 -4.39
CA GLY A 75 2.81 -15.26 -3.21
C GLY A 75 2.75 -14.45 -1.91
N PRO A 76 2.60 -15.13 -0.77
CA PRO A 76 2.45 -14.49 0.54
C PRO A 76 3.56 -13.46 0.84
N GLY A 77 4.84 -13.83 0.68
CA GLY A 77 5.95 -12.92 0.99
C GLY A 77 5.95 -11.64 0.14
N ARG A 78 5.60 -11.74 -1.14
CA ARG A 78 5.47 -10.57 -2.04
C ARG A 78 4.30 -9.67 -1.65
N LEU A 79 3.20 -10.27 -1.21
CA LEU A 79 2.03 -9.53 -0.71
C LEU A 79 2.30 -8.87 0.64
N GLU A 80 3.06 -9.52 1.52
CA GLU A 80 3.52 -8.94 2.79
C GLU A 80 4.41 -7.72 2.54
N GLU A 81 5.36 -7.82 1.61
CA GLU A 81 6.18 -6.67 1.19
C GLU A 81 5.34 -5.53 0.62
N ALA A 82 4.38 -5.83 -0.25
CA ALA A 82 3.48 -4.82 -0.81
C ALA A 82 2.58 -4.20 0.26
N ALA A 83 2.07 -4.99 1.21
CA ALA A 83 1.25 -4.51 2.32
C ALA A 83 2.04 -3.58 3.26
N ARG A 84 3.31 -3.93 3.58
CA ARG A 84 4.19 -3.05 4.36
C ARG A 84 4.47 -1.72 3.66
N LYS A 85 4.73 -1.76 2.35
CA LYS A 85 4.91 -0.52 1.55
C LYS A 85 3.63 0.32 1.55
N LEU A 86 2.47 -0.31 1.37
CA LEU A 86 1.18 0.36 1.39
C LEU A 86 0.93 1.05 2.74
N GLU A 87 1.19 0.35 3.85
CA GLU A 87 1.06 0.92 5.20
C GLU A 87 1.96 2.15 5.39
N GLN A 88 3.22 2.10 4.97
CA GLN A 88 4.14 3.26 5.05
C GLN A 88 3.64 4.46 4.24
N LEU A 89 3.06 4.23 3.06
CA LEU A 89 2.43 5.29 2.27
C LEU A 89 1.29 5.93 3.07
N TYR A 90 0.40 5.11 3.64
CA TYR A 90 -0.70 5.58 4.47
C TYR A 90 -0.24 6.34 5.72
N GLU A 91 0.83 5.90 6.39
CA GLU A 91 1.41 6.61 7.53
C GLU A 91 1.87 8.02 7.14
N SER A 92 2.58 8.16 6.02
CA SER A 92 3.00 9.48 5.52
C SER A 92 1.82 10.37 5.14
N LEU A 93 0.77 9.82 4.52
CA LEU A 93 -0.44 10.59 4.23
C LEU A 93 -1.17 11.02 5.51
N ALA A 94 -1.26 10.15 6.51
CA ALA A 94 -1.89 10.46 7.79
C ALA A 94 -1.17 11.61 8.52
N ARG A 95 0.16 11.59 8.55
CA ARG A 95 0.96 12.70 9.11
C ARG A 95 0.71 14.02 8.37
N ALA A 96 0.57 13.97 7.05
CA ALA A 96 0.29 15.16 6.25
C ALA A 96 -1.12 15.72 6.52
N ASP A 97 -2.11 14.84 6.68
CA ASP A 97 -3.50 15.21 6.96
C ASP A 97 -3.62 15.81 8.38
N GLU A 98 -2.90 15.25 9.36
CA GLU A 98 -2.79 15.77 10.73
C GLU A 98 -2.14 17.17 10.74
N ALA A 99 -1.00 17.36 10.08
CA ALA A 99 -0.32 18.65 10.01
C ALA A 99 -1.15 19.73 9.31
N ALA A 100 -2.00 19.33 8.36
CA ALA A 100 -2.93 20.22 7.67
C ALA A 100 -4.22 20.51 8.46
N GLY A 101 -4.48 19.78 9.55
CA GLY A 101 -5.72 19.86 10.32
C GLY A 101 -6.96 19.47 9.52
N ARG A 102 -6.80 18.72 8.43
CA ARG A 102 -7.90 18.31 7.54
C ARG A 102 -7.54 17.01 6.80
N THR A 103 -8.53 16.15 6.67
CA THR A 103 -8.44 14.96 5.81
C THR A 103 -8.94 15.32 4.40
N PRO A 104 -8.11 15.23 3.35
CA PRO A 104 -8.60 15.34 1.97
C PRO A 104 -9.66 14.27 1.69
N ALA A 105 -10.68 14.63 0.91
CA ALA A 105 -11.68 13.66 0.49
C ALA A 105 -11.00 12.49 -0.28
N PRO A 106 -11.47 11.25 -0.08
CA PRO A 106 -11.09 10.12 -0.92
C PRO A 106 -11.16 10.49 -2.39
N VAL A 107 -10.05 10.33 -3.10
CA VAL A 107 -10.03 10.57 -4.55
C VAL A 107 -10.52 9.30 -5.21
N ALA A 108 -11.69 9.36 -5.85
CA ALA A 108 -12.18 8.23 -6.64
C ALA A 108 -11.16 7.90 -7.75
N PRO A 109 -11.03 6.62 -8.15
CA PRO A 109 -10.20 6.25 -9.27
C PRO A 109 -10.51 7.14 -10.48
N ALA A 110 -9.51 7.87 -10.94
CA ALA A 110 -9.60 8.76 -12.07
C ALA A 110 -8.91 8.10 -13.27
N GLY A 111 -9.32 8.49 -14.47
CA GLY A 111 -8.61 8.10 -15.69
C GLY A 111 -7.26 8.81 -15.82
N ALA A 112 -7.04 9.50 -16.93
CA ALA A 112 -5.79 10.21 -17.16
C ALA A 112 -5.58 11.39 -16.19
N LEU A 113 -4.31 11.74 -15.93
CA LEU A 113 -3.97 13.00 -15.28
C LEU A 113 -4.39 14.18 -16.17
N THR A 114 -5.16 15.12 -15.61
CA THR A 114 -5.62 16.31 -16.33
C THR A 114 -5.14 17.62 -15.68
N GLY A 115 -5.12 18.71 -16.44
CA GLY A 115 -4.74 20.04 -15.93
C GLY A 115 -3.24 20.22 -15.77
N THR A 116 -2.83 21.25 -15.04
CA THR A 116 -1.41 21.57 -14.84
C THR A 116 -0.71 20.44 -14.07
N LEU A 117 0.38 19.92 -14.65
CA LEU A 117 1.20 18.88 -14.05
C LEU A 117 2.41 19.52 -13.38
N SER A 118 2.70 19.11 -12.14
CA SER A 118 4.01 19.34 -11.54
C SER A 118 5.08 18.52 -12.28
N PRO A 119 6.38 18.83 -12.13
CA PRO A 119 7.44 18.01 -12.75
C PRO A 119 7.35 16.52 -12.40
N PHE A 120 6.96 16.19 -11.17
CA PHE A 120 6.75 14.82 -10.72
C PHE A 120 5.57 14.14 -11.43
N LEU A 121 4.45 14.84 -11.59
CA LEU A 121 3.30 14.30 -12.31
C LEU A 121 3.58 14.13 -13.80
N ALA A 122 4.41 15.00 -14.39
CA ALA A 122 4.86 14.86 -15.77
C ALA A 122 5.80 13.65 -15.94
N GLU A 123 6.70 13.40 -14.98
CA GLU A 123 7.55 12.21 -14.97
C GLU A 123 6.72 10.93 -14.82
N PHE A 124 5.75 10.91 -13.90
CA PHE A 124 4.80 9.81 -13.74
C PHE A 124 4.02 9.56 -15.03
N ALA A 125 3.47 10.62 -15.66
CA ALA A 125 2.73 10.50 -16.91
C ALA A 125 3.62 9.93 -18.03
N GLY A 126 4.84 10.44 -18.19
CA GLY A 126 5.79 9.94 -19.18
C GLY A 126 6.17 8.47 -18.99
N ALA A 127 6.25 7.98 -17.74
CA ALA A 127 6.45 6.56 -17.47
C ALA A 127 5.21 5.72 -17.82
N MET A 128 3.99 6.23 -17.59
CA MET A 128 2.75 5.54 -17.95
C MET A 128 2.49 5.54 -19.46
N ASP A 129 2.85 6.60 -20.17
CA ASP A 129 2.75 6.71 -21.63
C ASP A 129 3.74 5.78 -22.35
N ASP A 130 4.84 5.41 -21.69
CA ASP A 130 5.83 4.43 -22.13
C ASP A 130 5.36 3.00 -21.82
N ASP A 131 4.42 2.48 -22.63
CA ASP A 131 3.87 1.11 -22.55
C ASP A 131 3.30 0.75 -21.16
N LEU A 132 2.54 1.65 -20.54
CA LEU A 132 1.91 1.43 -19.22
C LEU A 132 2.92 0.99 -18.14
N ASN A 133 4.12 1.57 -18.15
CA ASN A 133 5.21 1.17 -17.26
C ASN A 133 5.03 1.68 -15.82
N ALA A 134 4.03 1.14 -15.14
CA ALA A 134 3.71 1.44 -13.75
C ALA A 134 4.88 1.14 -12.80
N ALA A 135 5.69 0.10 -13.10
CA ALA A 135 6.85 -0.25 -12.28
C ALA A 135 7.88 0.89 -12.24
N LYS A 136 8.13 1.53 -13.39
CA LYS A 136 8.95 2.74 -13.50
C LYS A 136 8.28 3.94 -12.82
N ALA A 137 6.97 4.09 -12.99
CA ALA A 137 6.19 5.18 -12.40
C ALA A 137 6.14 5.13 -10.85
N LEU A 138 6.26 3.94 -10.24
CA LEU A 138 6.31 3.76 -8.79
C LEU A 138 7.66 4.16 -8.17
N GLY A 139 8.75 4.19 -8.94
CA GLY A 139 10.08 4.58 -8.43
C GLY A 139 10.08 5.97 -7.79
N PRO A 140 9.69 7.02 -8.54
CA PRO A 140 9.59 8.39 -8.05
C PRO A 140 8.62 8.58 -6.87
N LEU A 141 7.63 7.68 -6.69
CA LEU A 141 6.68 7.75 -5.59
C LEU A 141 7.37 7.69 -4.22
N HIS A 142 8.38 6.82 -4.08
CA HIS A 142 9.13 6.69 -2.83
C HIS A 142 9.98 7.94 -2.53
N ASP A 143 10.56 8.57 -3.55
CA ASP A 143 11.28 9.83 -3.40
C ASP A 143 10.32 10.95 -2.98
N ARG A 144 9.15 11.02 -3.60
CA ARG A 144 8.11 12.00 -3.26
C ARG A 144 7.59 11.86 -1.83
N VAL A 145 7.46 10.63 -1.33
CA VAL A 145 7.09 10.37 0.07
C VAL A 145 8.20 10.80 1.03
N ARG A 146 9.47 10.59 0.67
CA ARG A 146 10.63 11.09 1.45
C ARG A 146 10.66 12.61 1.51
N GLU A 147 10.38 13.29 0.40
CA GLU A 147 10.25 14.75 0.35
C GLU A 147 9.11 15.23 1.25
N LEU A 148 7.95 14.56 1.22
CA LEU A 148 6.80 14.88 2.06
C LEU A 148 7.17 14.79 3.55
N ASN A 149 7.75 13.66 3.97
CA ASN A 149 8.16 13.48 5.36
C ASN A 149 9.17 14.54 5.81
N ARG A 150 10.14 14.90 4.95
CA ARG A 150 11.11 15.97 5.25
C ARG A 150 10.44 17.33 5.41
N ALA A 151 9.48 17.67 4.56
CA ALA A 151 8.73 18.92 4.69
C ALA A 151 7.93 18.97 5.99
N LEU A 152 7.32 17.86 6.39
CA LEU A 152 6.61 17.73 7.67
C LEU A 152 7.56 17.88 8.86
N ASP A 153 8.72 17.24 8.84
CA ASP A 153 9.73 17.35 9.90
C ASP A 153 10.26 18.78 10.06
N ALA A 154 10.32 19.53 8.95
CA ALA A 154 10.72 20.93 8.93
C ALA A 154 9.59 21.91 9.29
N GLY A 155 8.36 21.44 9.49
CA GLY A 155 7.18 22.28 9.71
C GLY A 155 6.72 23.09 8.49
N ASP A 156 7.18 22.72 7.28
CA ASP A 156 6.78 23.36 6.02
C ASP A 156 5.44 22.79 5.53
N ALA A 157 4.36 23.29 6.12
CA ALA A 157 3.00 22.87 5.81
C ALA A 157 2.60 23.13 4.34
N THR A 158 3.13 24.20 3.72
CA THR A 158 2.80 24.56 2.33
C THR A 158 3.37 23.53 1.37
N THR A 159 4.66 23.21 1.51
CA THR A 159 5.30 22.19 0.68
C THR A 159 4.71 20.81 0.94
N ALA A 160 4.48 20.44 2.21
CA ALA A 160 3.85 19.17 2.56
C ALA A 160 2.46 19.02 1.91
N ALA A 161 1.63 20.06 1.93
CA ALA A 161 0.31 20.04 1.29
C ALA A 161 0.39 19.85 -0.23
N ALA A 162 1.35 20.49 -0.90
CA ALA A 162 1.55 20.34 -2.35
C ALA A 162 2.01 18.91 -2.71
N LEU A 163 2.98 18.35 -1.98
CA LEU A 163 3.48 16.99 -2.19
C LEU A 163 2.38 15.95 -1.92
N ARG A 164 1.58 16.16 -0.87
CA ARG A 164 0.42 15.33 -0.51
C ARG A 164 -0.67 15.35 -1.60
N ALA A 165 -0.89 16.48 -2.26
CA ALA A 165 -1.83 16.61 -3.37
C ALA A 165 -1.35 15.84 -4.61
N ASP A 166 -0.07 15.95 -4.95
CA ASP A 166 0.54 15.20 -6.06
C ASP A 166 0.44 13.68 -5.83
N LEU A 167 0.73 13.21 -4.62
CA LEU A 167 0.56 11.79 -4.24
C LEU A 167 -0.89 11.33 -4.41
N GLY A 168 -1.87 12.16 -4.01
CA GLY A 168 -3.29 11.85 -4.19
C GLY A 168 -3.71 11.73 -5.66
N ARG A 169 -3.08 12.48 -6.57
CA ARG A 169 -3.36 12.38 -8.01
C ARG A 169 -2.80 11.09 -8.61
N VAL A 170 -1.59 10.68 -8.22
CA VAL A 170 -1.02 9.39 -8.62
C VAL A 170 -1.85 8.22 -8.07
N ALA A 171 -2.23 8.32 -6.80
CA ALA A 171 -3.08 7.36 -6.12
C ALA A 171 -4.41 7.13 -6.87
N ALA A 172 -5.04 8.21 -7.34
CA ALA A 172 -6.27 8.15 -8.12
C ALA A 172 -6.10 7.42 -9.47
N VAL A 173 -4.99 7.62 -10.18
CA VAL A 173 -4.71 6.93 -11.45
C VAL A 173 -4.50 5.44 -11.22
N LEU A 174 -3.75 5.09 -10.18
CA LEU A 174 -3.42 3.70 -9.87
C LEU A 174 -4.53 2.96 -9.10
N GLY A 175 -5.52 3.67 -8.54
CA GLY A 175 -6.55 3.07 -7.70
C GLY A 175 -5.98 2.47 -6.40
N ILE A 176 -4.98 3.14 -5.84
CA ILE A 176 -4.40 2.86 -4.51
C ILE A 176 -4.57 4.10 -3.62
N LEU A 177 -4.37 3.96 -2.32
CA LEU A 177 -4.53 5.02 -1.32
C LEU A 177 -5.92 5.70 -1.41
N GLY A 178 -6.95 4.92 -1.73
CA GLY A 178 -8.31 5.42 -1.95
C GLY A 178 -9.11 5.59 -0.66
N GLU A 179 -8.66 4.96 0.43
CA GLU A 179 -9.27 5.14 1.76
C GLU A 179 -8.73 6.37 2.51
N GLU A 180 -9.50 6.85 3.49
CA GLU A 180 -8.97 7.80 4.48
C GLU A 180 -7.81 7.17 5.26
N PRO A 181 -6.63 7.84 5.36
CA PRO A 181 -5.46 7.26 6.01
C PRO A 181 -5.66 6.86 7.47
N ALA A 182 -6.28 7.71 8.28
CA ALA A 182 -6.54 7.40 9.69
C ALA A 182 -7.46 6.17 9.84
N ARG A 183 -8.48 6.07 8.98
CA ARG A 183 -9.42 4.94 8.96
C ARG A 183 -8.74 3.64 8.56
N PHE A 184 -7.94 3.67 7.49
CA PHE A 184 -7.20 2.50 7.01
C PHE A 184 -6.23 1.97 8.07
N LEU A 185 -5.41 2.86 8.64
CA LEU A 185 -4.45 2.51 9.69
C LEU A 185 -5.16 2.02 10.96
N GLY A 186 -6.29 2.62 11.33
CA GLY A 186 -7.13 2.17 12.43
C GLY A 186 -7.67 0.74 12.21
N ALA A 187 -8.17 0.44 11.01
CA ALA A 187 -8.64 -0.90 10.67
C ALA A 187 -7.51 -1.95 10.68
N LEU A 188 -6.31 -1.58 10.21
CA LEU A 188 -5.13 -2.45 10.31
C LEU A 188 -4.73 -2.73 11.75
N ARG A 189 -4.72 -1.70 12.61
CA ARG A 189 -4.44 -1.86 14.04
C ARG A 189 -5.49 -2.75 14.70
N ALA A 190 -6.77 -2.48 14.51
CA ALA A 190 -7.87 -3.28 15.04
C ALA A 190 -7.82 -4.75 14.60
N GLY A 191 -7.47 -5.02 13.34
CA GLY A 191 -7.33 -6.39 12.83
C GLY A 191 -6.16 -7.14 13.47
N ARG A 192 -5.04 -6.45 13.70
CA ARG A 192 -3.86 -7.03 14.35
C ARG A 192 -4.07 -7.21 15.85
N THR A 193 -4.72 -6.28 16.53
CA THR A 193 -5.08 -6.42 17.96
C THR A 193 -6.06 -7.57 18.18
N ALA A 194 -7.05 -7.73 17.29
CA ALA A 194 -7.94 -8.89 17.31
C ALA A 194 -7.18 -10.23 17.15
N ARG A 195 -6.15 -10.29 16.29
CA ARG A 195 -5.29 -11.48 16.16
C ARG A 195 -4.39 -11.72 17.38
N ALA A 196 -3.93 -10.64 18.02
CA ALA A 196 -3.15 -10.68 19.25
C ALA A 196 -3.99 -11.05 20.49
N GLY A 197 -5.33 -11.05 20.38
CA GLY A 197 -6.23 -11.29 21.50
C GLY A 197 -6.27 -10.14 22.51
N LEU A 198 -5.86 -8.93 22.10
CA LEU A 198 -5.88 -7.71 22.91
C LEU A 198 -6.86 -6.70 22.31
N GLY A 199 -7.59 -5.97 23.15
CA GLY A 199 -8.35 -4.78 22.74
C GLY A 199 -7.49 -3.52 22.73
N GLU A 200 -7.78 -2.56 21.85
CA GLU A 200 -7.09 -1.25 21.84
C GLU A 200 -7.16 -0.53 23.20
N ALA A 201 -8.28 -0.69 23.92
CA ALA A 201 -8.45 -0.14 25.26
C ALA A 201 -7.49 -0.77 26.29
N GLU A 202 -7.17 -2.05 26.16
CA GLU A 202 -6.24 -2.75 27.05
C GLU A 202 -4.79 -2.29 26.79
N ILE A 203 -4.44 -2.10 25.51
CA ILE A 203 -3.13 -1.54 25.12
C ILE A 203 -3.01 -0.10 25.62
N ALA A 204 -4.04 0.73 25.45
CA ALA A 204 -4.05 2.10 25.95
C ALA A 204 -3.91 2.16 27.48
N ALA A 205 -4.59 1.27 28.20
CA ALA A 205 -4.47 1.15 29.66
C ALA A 205 -3.06 0.73 30.09
N ALA A 206 -2.46 -0.24 29.40
CA ALA A 206 -1.08 -0.68 29.66
C ALA A 206 -0.06 0.44 29.38
N ILE A 207 -0.24 1.21 28.31
CA ILE A 207 0.61 2.38 28.01
C ILE A 207 0.46 3.46 29.08
N ALA A 208 -0.76 3.72 29.55
CA ALA A 208 -1.01 4.67 30.63
C ALA A 208 -0.32 4.21 31.93
N GLU A 209 -0.47 2.95 32.32
CA GLU A 209 0.20 2.37 33.50
C GLU A 209 1.73 2.44 33.38
N ARG A 210 2.27 2.14 32.19
CA ARG A 210 3.71 2.28 31.91
C ARG A 210 4.18 3.71 32.08
N ASN A 211 3.43 4.68 31.55
CA ASN A 211 3.79 6.10 31.63
C ASN A 211 3.74 6.60 33.07
N GLU A 212 2.77 6.14 33.87
CA GLU A 212 2.75 6.38 35.31
C GLU A 212 3.95 5.76 36.03
N ALA A 213 4.30 4.50 35.72
CA ALA A 213 5.45 3.83 36.30
C ALA A 213 6.76 4.59 36.00
N ARG A 214 6.93 5.07 34.76
CA ARG A 214 8.05 5.95 34.39
C ARG A 214 8.04 7.27 35.16
N GLY A 215 6.86 7.88 35.31
CA GLY A 215 6.69 9.12 36.10
C GLY A 215 7.08 8.94 37.57
N ARG A 216 6.79 7.76 38.14
CA ARG A 216 7.21 7.36 39.50
C ARG A 216 8.65 6.81 39.58
N LYS A 217 9.39 6.80 38.46
CA LYS A 217 10.76 6.22 38.32
C LYS A 217 10.83 4.71 38.62
N ASP A 218 9.72 3.99 38.50
CA ASP A 218 9.68 2.53 38.55
C ASP A 218 9.97 1.96 37.15
N PHE A 219 11.24 2.00 36.76
CA PHE A 219 11.68 1.50 35.45
C PHE A 219 11.49 0.00 35.31
N ARG A 220 11.56 -0.76 36.42
CA ARG A 220 11.35 -2.20 36.41
C ARG A 220 9.91 -2.55 36.01
N ARG A 221 8.90 -1.86 36.56
CA ARG A 221 7.50 -2.08 36.13
C ARG A 221 7.28 -1.59 34.69
N ALA A 222 7.86 -0.46 34.31
CA ALA A 222 7.74 0.07 32.95
C ALA A 222 8.31 -0.90 31.88
N ASP A 223 9.44 -1.55 32.18
CA ASP A 223 10.05 -2.55 31.30
C ASP A 223 9.25 -3.85 31.29
N ALA A 224 8.72 -4.28 32.43
CA ALA A 224 7.84 -5.46 32.49
C ALA A 224 6.59 -5.29 31.60
N ILE A 225 5.92 -4.14 31.66
CA ILE A 225 4.75 -3.84 30.80
C ILE A 225 5.15 -3.83 29.32
N ARG A 226 6.34 -3.29 28.99
CA ARG A 226 6.83 -3.29 27.61
C ARG A 226 7.02 -4.70 27.08
N GLU A 227 7.60 -5.60 27.89
CA GLU A 227 7.82 -6.99 27.50
C GLU A 227 6.51 -7.80 27.47
N GLU A 228 5.56 -7.54 28.36
CA GLU A 228 4.21 -8.13 28.32
C GLU A 228 3.50 -7.78 27.01
N LEU A 229 3.49 -6.50 26.63
CA LEU A 229 2.93 -6.04 25.36
C LEU A 229 3.68 -6.64 24.17
N ARG A 230 5.01 -6.70 24.23
CA ARG A 230 5.82 -7.31 23.16
C ARG A 230 5.52 -8.79 22.98
N ALA A 231 5.36 -9.54 24.07
CA ALA A 231 5.00 -10.96 24.04
C ALA A 231 3.60 -11.20 23.44
N GLN A 232 2.72 -10.20 23.56
CA GLN A 232 1.39 -10.20 22.94
C GLN A 232 1.41 -9.57 21.53
N GLY A 233 2.58 -9.37 20.94
CA GLY A 233 2.71 -8.85 19.59
C GLY A 233 2.45 -7.36 19.45
N VAL A 234 2.79 -6.55 20.47
CA VAL A 234 2.66 -5.09 20.46
C VAL A 234 4.01 -4.45 20.75
N LEU A 235 4.56 -3.70 19.79
CA LEU A 235 5.79 -2.94 19.95
C LEU A 235 5.49 -1.49 20.34
N LEU A 236 6.15 -0.99 21.38
CA LEU A 236 6.11 0.40 21.79
C LEU A 236 7.30 1.20 21.22
N GLU A 237 7.01 2.38 20.68
CA GLU A 237 7.96 3.41 20.26
C GLU A 237 7.70 4.70 21.05
N ASP A 238 8.74 5.24 21.70
CA ASP A 238 8.65 6.51 22.41
C ASP A 238 9.07 7.65 21.46
N THR A 239 8.19 8.63 21.27
CA THR A 239 8.45 9.84 20.48
C THR A 239 8.41 11.09 21.38
N PRO A 240 8.87 12.26 20.91
CA PRO A 240 8.73 13.51 21.66
C PRO A 240 7.28 13.91 21.96
N SER A 241 6.32 13.44 21.14
CA SER A 241 4.89 13.70 21.30
C SER A 241 4.15 12.65 22.14
N GLY A 242 4.79 11.54 22.51
CA GLY A 242 4.23 10.51 23.38
C GLY A 242 4.69 9.10 23.02
N THR A 243 4.15 8.09 23.72
CA THR A 243 4.36 6.69 23.35
C THR A 243 3.36 6.30 22.27
N VAL A 244 3.85 5.90 21.10
CA VAL A 244 3.07 5.27 20.04
C VAL A 244 3.31 3.76 20.06
N TRP A 245 2.37 2.99 19.50
CA TRP A 245 2.48 1.54 19.45
C TRP A 245 2.13 1.01 18.07
N LYS A 246 2.74 -0.12 17.70
CA LYS A 246 2.42 -0.86 16.49
C LYS A 246 2.35 -2.36 16.81
N PRO A 247 1.37 -3.09 16.30
CA PRO A 247 1.38 -4.55 16.40
C PRO A 247 2.54 -5.13 15.59
N THR A 248 3.16 -6.20 16.07
CA THR A 248 4.18 -6.97 15.37
C THR A 248 3.53 -8.10 14.57
N GLU A 249 4.16 -8.48 13.46
CA GLU A 249 3.75 -9.62 12.62
C GLU A 249 3.71 -10.94 13.40
#